data_AF-A0A3D4R7K1-F1
#
_entry.id   AF-A0A3D4R7K1-F1
#
_cell.length_a   1.000
_cell.length_b   1.000
_cell.length_c   1.000
_cell.angle_alpha   90.00
_cell.angle_beta   90.00
_cell.angle_gamma   90.00
#
_symmetry.space_group_name_H-M   'P 1'
#
loop_
_entity.id
_entity.type
_entity.pdbx_description
1 polymer ?
#
loop_
_entity_poly.entity_id
_entity_poly.type
_entity_poly.pdbx_seq_one_letter_code
_entity_poly.pdbx_strand_id
1 'polypeptide(L)'
;HIAIGQGDLQTTPLQVNRWTNAIASNGILCPFTVLSQNPEFGSARSHVCDDLRLKLETVMTVTEGMIRACTGGSELSYQGTGYPLFDFTVYKEQLSGDSGSAKIFQVPTACKTGTAEFGDPENRTHAWFTIFAPVPEDLLEQAGVAKKENTITGEPEIAVTVLVEKGGEGSSVAAPVAKKILEAWFKR
;
A
#
# COMPACT_ATOMS: atom_id res chain seq x y z
N HIS A 1 -12.69 21.19 -3.01
CA HIS A 1 -12.55 20.23 -4.14
C HIS A 1 -11.09 19.82 -4.38
N ILE A 2 -10.15 20.76 -4.56
CA ILE A 2 -8.72 20.41 -4.79
C ILE A 2 -8.13 19.48 -3.71
N ALA A 3 -8.44 19.73 -2.43
CA ALA A 3 -7.93 18.92 -1.31
C ALA A 3 -8.33 17.43 -1.34
N ILE A 4 -9.39 17.06 -2.07
CA ILE A 4 -9.82 15.67 -2.26
C ILE A 4 -9.43 15.12 -3.63
N GLY A 5 -8.61 15.86 -4.40
CA GLY A 5 -8.14 15.46 -5.72
C GLY A 5 -9.12 15.74 -6.86
N GLN A 6 -10.04 16.68 -6.70
CA GLN A 6 -11.03 17.07 -7.72
C GLN A 6 -10.77 18.48 -8.26
N GLY A 7 -11.13 18.73 -9.52
CA GLY A 7 -10.83 19.96 -10.25
C GLY A 7 -9.60 19.79 -11.15
N ASP A 8 -8.79 20.84 -11.30
CA ASP A 8 -7.65 20.84 -12.25
C ASP A 8 -6.39 20.12 -11.72
N LEU A 9 -6.52 19.30 -10.67
CA LEU A 9 -5.40 18.53 -10.13
C LEU A 9 -5.15 17.28 -10.98
N GLN A 10 -4.15 17.33 -11.84
CA GLN A 10 -3.70 16.18 -12.63
C GLN A 10 -2.52 15.47 -11.96
N THR A 11 -2.58 14.15 -11.88
CA THR A 11 -1.50 13.31 -11.36
C THR A 11 -1.39 12.01 -12.15
N THR A 12 -0.19 11.44 -12.17
CA THR A 12 0.07 10.13 -12.77
C THR A 12 0.10 9.04 -11.71
N PRO A 13 -0.15 7.76 -12.08
CA PRO A 13 0.02 6.65 -11.15
C PRO A 13 1.42 6.59 -10.53
N LEU A 14 2.45 6.98 -11.29
CA LEU A 14 3.82 7.04 -10.79
C LEU A 14 4.00 8.11 -9.71
N GLN A 15 3.40 9.29 -9.86
CA GLN A 15 3.44 10.34 -8.82
C GLN A 15 2.72 9.89 -7.54
N VAL A 16 1.54 9.29 -7.66
CA VAL A 16 0.80 8.74 -6.52
C VAL A 16 1.59 7.63 -5.82
N ASN A 17 2.25 6.76 -6.59
CA ASN A 17 3.12 5.73 -6.04
C ASN A 17 4.32 6.33 -5.31
N ARG A 18 4.95 7.38 -5.85
CA ARG A 18 6.05 8.10 -5.17
C ARG A 18 5.61 8.76 -3.87
N TRP A 19 4.42 9.34 -3.80
CA TRP A 19 3.87 9.88 -2.55
C TRP A 19 3.65 8.77 -1.51
N THR A 20 3.13 7.63 -1.95
CA THR A 20 2.94 6.45 -1.09
C THR A 20 4.26 5.92 -0.55
N ASN A 21 5.29 5.85 -1.40
CA ASN A 21 6.64 5.48 -0.98
C ASN A 21 7.23 6.46 0.04
N ALA A 22 7.00 7.77 -0.11
CA ALA A 22 7.48 8.75 0.87
C ALA A 22 6.87 8.52 2.26
N ILE A 23 5.60 8.10 2.33
CA ILE A 23 4.98 7.71 3.62
C ILE A 23 5.58 6.39 4.13
N ALA A 24 5.68 5.38 3.26
CA ALA A 24 6.23 4.07 3.61
C ALA A 24 7.70 4.11 4.09
N SER A 25 8.45 5.13 3.69
CA SER A 25 9.87 5.31 4.01
C SER A 25 10.13 6.47 4.98
N ASN A 26 9.15 6.81 5.82
CA ASN A 26 9.29 7.82 6.88
C ASN A 26 9.71 9.23 6.39
N GLY A 27 9.31 9.60 5.18
CA GLY A 27 9.58 10.91 4.58
C GLY A 27 10.74 10.95 3.59
N ILE A 28 11.37 9.81 3.27
CA ILE A 28 12.47 9.72 2.31
C ILE A 28 11.93 9.52 0.88
N LEU A 29 12.06 10.52 0.03
CA LEU A 29 11.61 10.45 -1.36
C LEU A 29 12.76 10.10 -2.30
N CYS A 30 12.81 8.85 -2.74
CA CYS A 30 13.75 8.43 -3.78
C CYS A 30 13.20 8.70 -5.20
N PRO A 31 14.06 8.92 -6.20
CA PRO A 31 13.65 8.93 -7.60
C PRO A 31 13.33 7.51 -8.06
N PHE A 32 12.34 7.40 -8.95
CA PHE A 32 11.95 6.12 -9.53
C PHE A 32 13.00 5.66 -10.56
N THR A 33 13.37 4.38 -10.51
CA THR A 33 14.30 3.77 -11.47
C THR A 33 13.78 2.41 -11.94
N VAL A 34 13.90 2.13 -13.24
CA VAL A 34 13.63 0.80 -13.82
C VAL A 34 14.91 -0.03 -13.88
N LEU A 35 16.06 0.64 -14.02
CA LEU A 35 17.35 -0.03 -14.08
C LEU A 35 17.72 -0.51 -12.69
N SER A 36 17.93 -1.82 -12.56
CA SER A 36 18.48 -2.41 -11.35
C SER A 36 19.83 -1.75 -11.05
N GLN A 37 19.97 -1.22 -9.83
CA GLN A 37 21.25 -0.73 -9.34
C GLN A 37 22.12 -1.93 -8.95
N ASN A 38 22.56 -2.69 -9.95
CA ASN A 38 23.58 -3.71 -9.74
C ASN A 38 24.96 -3.02 -9.80
N PRO A 39 25.75 -3.05 -8.71
CA PRO A 39 27.11 -2.50 -8.70
C PRO A 39 28.01 -3.04 -9.82
N GLU A 40 27.71 -4.22 -10.36
CA GLU A 40 28.51 -4.88 -11.40
C GLU A 40 28.30 -4.35 -12.83
N PHE A 41 27.16 -3.70 -13.13
CA PHE A 41 26.79 -3.34 -14.52
C PHE A 41 27.02 -1.86 -14.87
N GLY A 42 27.95 -1.21 -14.17
CA GLY A 42 28.31 0.19 -14.37
C GLY A 42 27.77 1.08 -13.24
N SER A 43 28.39 2.24 -13.06
CA SER A 43 28.03 3.19 -11.99
C SER A 43 26.56 3.56 -12.10
N ALA A 44 25.70 2.84 -11.38
CA ALA A 44 24.36 3.31 -11.09
C ALA A 44 24.56 4.69 -10.49
N ARG A 45 24.09 5.74 -11.18
CA ARG A 45 24.12 7.08 -10.60
C ARG A 45 23.49 6.92 -9.22
N SER A 46 24.28 7.17 -8.18
CA SER A 46 23.78 7.16 -6.80
C SER A 46 22.67 8.20 -6.80
N HIS A 47 21.45 7.68 -6.82
CA HIS A 47 20.28 8.50 -6.87
C HIS A 47 20.08 8.95 -5.44
N VAL A 48 20.44 10.21 -5.19
CA VAL A 48 20.25 10.84 -3.88
C VAL A 48 18.75 10.87 -3.62
N CYS A 49 18.32 10.19 -2.57
CA CYS A 49 16.97 10.32 -2.07
C CYS A 49 16.86 11.62 -1.27
N ASP A 50 15.75 12.31 -1.43
CA ASP A 50 15.50 13.58 -0.74
C ASP A 50 14.76 13.32 0.57
N ASP A 51 15.28 13.87 1.68
CA ASP A 51 14.52 13.94 2.94
C ASP A 51 13.52 15.10 2.85
N LEU A 52 12.22 14.78 2.86
CA LEU A 52 11.14 15.76 2.83
C LEU A 52 11.01 16.55 4.14
N ARG A 53 11.79 16.18 5.18
CA ARG A 53 11.79 16.78 6.52
C ARG A 53 10.40 16.80 7.15
N LEU A 54 9.66 15.72 6.92
CA LEU A 54 8.36 15.52 7.56
C LEU A 54 8.57 15.19 9.03
N LYS A 55 7.68 15.69 9.89
CA LYS A 55 7.67 15.26 11.29
C LYS A 55 7.28 13.78 11.32
N LEU A 56 8.09 12.97 11.99
CA LEU A 56 7.84 11.52 12.10
C LEU A 56 6.45 11.23 12.67
N GLU A 57 6.02 11.99 13.69
CA GLU A 57 4.68 11.92 14.26
C GLU A 57 3.58 12.06 13.19
N THR A 58 3.73 13.02 12.26
CA THR A 58 2.77 13.21 11.17
C THR A 58 2.75 12.03 10.21
N VAL A 59 3.92 11.48 9.88
CA VAL A 59 4.01 10.29 9.01
C VAL A 59 3.36 9.08 9.69
N MET A 60 3.61 8.88 10.99
CA MET A 60 3.00 7.83 11.79
C MET A 60 1.47 7.95 11.84
N THR A 61 0.93 9.15 12.09
CA THR A 61 -0.52 9.39 12.07
C THR A 61 -1.14 9.09 10.70
N VAL A 62 -0.47 9.48 9.61
CA VAL A 62 -0.95 9.19 8.25
C VAL A 62 -0.94 7.69 7.99
N THR A 63 0.16 7.00 8.34
CA THR A 63 0.29 5.55 8.20
C THR A 63 -0.76 4.81 9.02
N GLU A 64 -1.02 5.23 10.26
CA GLU A 64 -2.07 4.67 11.11
C GLU A 64 -3.45 4.79 10.44
N GLY A 65 -3.78 5.98 9.93
CA GLY A 65 -5.02 6.20 9.17
C GLY A 65 -5.12 5.32 7.92
N MET A 66 -3.99 5.10 7.23
CA MET A 66 -3.92 4.18 6.09
C MET A 66 -4.10 2.72 6.49
N ILE A 67 -3.58 2.27 7.63
CA ILE A 67 -3.81 0.91 8.17
C ILE A 67 -5.30 0.74 8.48
N ARG A 68 -5.90 1.71 9.19
CA ARG A 68 -7.33 1.72 9.52
C ARG A 68 -8.21 1.73 8.27
N ALA A 69 -7.75 2.33 7.16
CA ALA A 69 -8.47 2.30 5.89
C ALA A 69 -8.50 0.91 5.22
N CYS A 70 -7.58 0.00 5.57
CA CYS A 70 -7.53 -1.38 5.06
C CYS A 70 -8.02 -2.43 6.05
N THR A 71 -8.39 -2.03 7.26
CA THR A 71 -8.71 -2.95 8.35
C THR A 71 -10.08 -2.64 8.93
N GLY A 72 -10.65 -3.63 9.62
CA GLY A 72 -12.04 -3.61 10.08
C GLY A 72 -12.20 -3.10 11.50
N GLY A 73 -11.12 -2.61 12.11
CA GLY A 73 -11.05 -2.35 13.54
C GLY A 73 -11.33 -3.59 14.40
N SER A 74 -11.21 -3.41 15.71
CA SER A 74 -11.70 -4.37 16.71
C SER A 74 -13.14 -4.07 17.17
N GLU A 75 -13.65 -2.87 16.88
CA GLU A 75 -15.03 -2.46 17.16
C GLU A 75 -15.91 -2.56 15.91
N LEU A 76 -17.10 -3.17 16.06
CA LEU A 76 -18.09 -3.40 14.99
C LEU A 76 -18.55 -2.14 14.22
N SER A 77 -18.21 -0.94 14.68
CA SER A 77 -18.70 0.34 14.18
C SER A 77 -17.77 1.05 13.19
N TYR A 78 -16.52 0.59 12.99
CA TYR A 78 -15.57 1.26 12.10
C TYR A 78 -14.83 0.28 11.18
N GLN A 79 -15.19 0.27 9.89
CA GLN A 79 -14.51 -0.52 8.86
C GLN A 79 -13.94 0.39 7.78
N GLY A 80 -12.65 0.21 7.48
CA GLY A 80 -12.00 0.92 6.38
C GLY A 80 -12.55 0.51 5.02
N THR A 81 -12.50 1.42 4.05
CA THR A 81 -13.01 1.17 2.68
C THR A 81 -12.30 0.03 1.94
N GLY A 82 -11.07 -0.32 2.33
CA GLY A 82 -10.34 -1.47 1.79
C GLY A 82 -10.52 -2.76 2.61
N TYR A 83 -11.13 -2.68 3.80
CA TYR A 83 -11.20 -3.79 4.76
C TYR A 83 -11.62 -5.15 4.18
N PRO A 84 -12.65 -5.25 3.31
CA PRO A 84 -13.12 -6.55 2.82
C PRO A 84 -12.05 -7.39 2.10
N LEU A 85 -10.96 -6.77 1.66
CA LEU A 85 -9.93 -7.42 0.84
C LEU A 85 -8.58 -7.58 1.53
N PHE A 86 -8.31 -6.81 2.60
CA PHE A 86 -6.95 -6.67 3.14
C PHE A 86 -6.71 -7.30 4.53
N ASP A 87 -7.65 -8.09 5.05
CA ASP A 87 -7.35 -9.16 6.03
C ASP A 87 -7.05 -10.49 5.32
N PHE A 88 -6.07 -10.47 4.40
CA PHE A 88 -5.70 -11.63 3.60
C PHE A 88 -4.48 -12.35 4.17
N THR A 89 -4.34 -13.61 3.77
CA THR A 89 -3.20 -14.43 4.13
C THR A 89 -2.52 -15.00 2.89
N VAL A 90 -1.23 -15.29 3.01
CA VAL A 90 -0.41 -15.93 1.99
C VAL A 90 0.18 -17.22 2.53
N TYR A 91 0.37 -18.19 1.65
CA TYR A 91 1.01 -19.46 1.95
C TYR A 91 2.49 -19.34 1.58
N LYS A 92 3.39 -19.73 2.49
CA LYS A 92 4.83 -19.85 2.19
C LYS A 92 5.30 -21.28 2.40
N GLU A 93 5.60 -21.96 1.28
CA GLU A 93 6.09 -23.35 1.30
C GLU A 93 7.50 -23.46 1.88
N GLN A 94 8.37 -22.46 1.68
CA GLN A 94 9.77 -22.49 2.14
C GLN A 94 9.95 -22.38 3.66
N LEU A 95 8.91 -21.98 4.41
CA LEU A 95 8.93 -21.88 5.88
C LEU A 95 8.30 -23.11 6.56
N SER A 96 7.88 -24.10 5.76
CA SER A 96 7.47 -25.42 6.22
C SER A 96 8.74 -26.19 6.56
N GLY A 97 8.98 -26.49 7.84
CA GLY A 97 10.02 -27.46 8.19
C GLY A 97 9.69 -28.86 7.65
N ASP A 98 10.55 -29.84 7.95
CA ASP A 98 10.47 -31.25 7.51
C ASP A 98 9.10 -31.95 7.72
N SER A 99 8.16 -31.34 8.45
CA SER A 99 6.79 -31.82 8.67
C SER A 99 5.77 -31.41 7.58
N GLY A 100 6.18 -30.79 6.47
CA GLY A 100 5.36 -30.65 5.26
C GLY A 100 4.08 -29.80 5.38
N SER A 101 3.95 -29.01 6.46
CA SER A 101 2.77 -28.18 6.72
C SER A 101 3.06 -26.74 6.29
N ALA A 102 2.47 -26.30 5.18
CA ALA A 102 2.56 -24.93 4.70
C ALA A 102 2.10 -23.94 5.78
N LYS A 103 2.93 -22.94 6.08
CA LYS A 103 2.57 -21.88 7.04
C LYS A 103 1.77 -20.77 6.34
N ILE A 104 0.67 -20.37 6.97
CA ILE A 104 -0.22 -19.30 6.52
C ILE A 104 0.18 -18.02 7.25
N PHE A 105 0.48 -16.97 6.51
CA PHE A 105 0.92 -15.68 7.06
C PHE A 105 -0.05 -14.57 6.69
N GLN A 106 -0.46 -13.77 7.67
CA GLN A 106 -1.17 -12.52 7.44
C GLN A 106 -0.19 -11.44 6.96
N VAL A 107 -0.63 -10.62 6.01
CA VAL A 107 0.15 -9.47 5.51
C VAL A 107 -0.63 -8.20 5.85
N PRO A 108 -0.30 -7.50 6.95
CA PRO A 108 -0.91 -6.23 7.29
C PRO A 108 -0.42 -5.15 6.33
N THR A 109 -1.33 -4.24 5.96
CA THR A 109 -1.10 -3.26 4.89
C THR A 109 -1.64 -1.90 5.26
N ALA A 110 -1.08 -0.86 4.63
CA ALA A 110 -1.53 0.53 4.74
C ALA A 110 -1.95 1.02 3.35
N CYS A 111 -3.17 1.52 3.20
CA CYS A 111 -3.77 1.78 1.90
C CYS A 111 -4.69 2.98 1.89
N LYS A 112 -5.06 3.39 0.67
CA LYS A 112 -6.10 4.37 0.43
C LYS A 112 -6.84 4.06 -0.87
N THR A 113 -8.16 4.12 -0.80
CA THR A 113 -9.08 4.08 -1.94
C THR A 113 -9.22 5.46 -2.59
N GLY A 114 -9.47 5.50 -3.89
CA GLY A 114 -9.83 6.72 -4.60
C GLY A 114 -10.82 6.46 -5.72
N THR A 115 -11.64 7.48 -5.98
CA THR A 115 -12.62 7.52 -7.06
C THR A 115 -12.51 8.91 -7.68
N ALA A 116 -12.16 9.00 -8.96
CA ALA A 116 -11.98 10.29 -9.65
C ALA A 116 -13.08 10.50 -10.69
N GLU A 117 -13.76 11.65 -10.62
CA GLU A 117 -14.82 12.02 -11.55
C GLU A 117 -14.16 12.74 -12.73
N PHE A 118 -14.57 12.41 -13.97
CA PHE A 118 -13.95 12.98 -15.18
C PHE A 118 -14.97 13.43 -16.24
N GLY A 119 -16.22 13.64 -15.84
CA GLY A 119 -17.27 14.15 -16.72
C GLY A 119 -17.74 13.15 -17.79
N ASP A 120 -17.68 11.86 -17.51
CA ASP A 120 -18.17 10.81 -18.42
C ASP A 120 -19.70 10.88 -18.56
N PRO A 121 -20.27 10.78 -19.78
CA PRO A 121 -21.72 10.81 -19.98
C PRO A 121 -22.48 9.67 -19.27
N GLU A 122 -21.81 8.56 -19.00
CA GLU A 122 -22.38 7.41 -18.26
C GLU A 122 -22.10 7.52 -16.74
N ASN A 123 -21.61 8.68 -16.27
CA ASN A 123 -21.26 8.96 -14.88
C ASN A 123 -20.24 7.97 -14.28
N ARG A 124 -19.37 7.40 -15.12
CA ARG A 124 -18.26 6.55 -14.67
C ARG A 124 -17.17 7.39 -14.04
N THR A 125 -16.40 6.74 -13.17
CA THR A 125 -15.24 7.31 -12.48
C THR A 125 -14.00 6.46 -12.75
N HIS A 126 -12.81 7.01 -12.49
CA HIS A 126 -11.58 6.20 -12.47
C HIS A 126 -11.41 5.56 -11.10
N ALA A 127 -11.13 4.26 -11.08
CA ALA A 127 -10.90 3.50 -9.86
C ALA A 127 -9.42 3.59 -9.47
N TRP A 128 -9.15 4.14 -8.29
CA TRP A 128 -7.81 4.29 -7.74
C TRP A 128 -7.63 3.48 -6.48
N PHE A 129 -6.44 2.91 -6.32
CA PHE A 129 -6.01 2.29 -5.07
C PHE A 129 -4.51 2.44 -4.91
N THR A 130 -4.05 2.82 -3.72
CA THR A 130 -2.63 2.82 -3.40
C THR A 130 -2.39 2.14 -2.06
N ILE A 131 -1.29 1.41 -1.93
CA ILE A 131 -1.02 0.54 -0.79
C ILE A 131 0.48 0.32 -0.63
N PHE A 132 0.93 0.12 0.60
CA PHE A 132 2.24 -0.45 0.89
C PHE A 132 2.17 -1.55 1.95
N ALA A 133 3.15 -2.44 1.90
CA ALA A 133 3.24 -3.61 2.77
C ALA A 133 4.68 -4.14 2.87
N PRO A 134 5.03 -4.87 3.95
CA PRO A 134 4.24 -4.99 5.18
C PRO A 134 4.24 -3.65 5.94
N VAL A 135 3.53 -3.58 7.06
CA VAL A 135 3.62 -2.43 7.96
C VAL A 135 4.50 -2.75 9.18
N PRO A 136 5.18 -1.74 9.76
CA PRO A 136 5.88 -1.88 11.03
C PRO A 136 4.95 -2.36 12.16
N GLU A 137 5.50 -3.14 13.08
CA GLU A 137 4.75 -3.79 14.16
C GLU A 137 4.16 -2.78 15.15
N ASP A 138 4.92 -1.76 15.52
CA ASP A 138 4.52 -0.69 16.42
C ASP A 138 3.32 0.12 15.86
N LEU A 139 3.26 0.30 14.53
CA LEU A 139 2.15 0.99 13.88
C LEU A 139 0.90 0.13 13.76
N LEU A 140 1.06 -1.20 13.69
CA LEU A 140 -0.06 -2.15 13.70
C LEU A 140 -0.81 -2.10 15.04
N GLU A 141 -0.05 -2.11 16.14
CA GLU A 141 -0.60 -2.00 17.50
C GLU A 141 -1.30 -0.65 17.72
N GLN A 142 -0.67 0.45 17.30
CA GLN A 142 -1.26 1.80 17.39
C GLN A 142 -2.57 1.92 16.60
N ALA A 143 -2.65 1.26 15.45
CA ALA A 143 -3.88 1.22 14.64
C ALA A 143 -4.99 0.34 15.25
N GLY A 144 -4.75 -0.31 16.39
CA GLY A 144 -5.72 -1.18 17.07
C GLY A 144 -5.93 -2.52 16.36
N VAL A 145 -4.95 -2.97 15.57
CA VAL A 145 -5.01 -4.23 14.85
C VAL A 145 -4.23 -5.29 15.62
N ALA A 146 -4.93 -6.33 16.09
CA ALA A 146 -4.30 -7.41 16.85
C ALA A 146 -3.35 -8.22 15.95
N LYS A 147 -2.09 -8.33 16.37
CA LYS A 147 -1.09 -9.19 15.72
C LYS A 147 -1.47 -10.67 15.91
N LYS A 148 -1.49 -11.42 14.82
CA LYS A 148 -1.65 -12.89 14.83
C LYS A 148 -0.26 -13.53 14.92
N GLU A 149 -0.17 -14.79 15.38
CA GLU A 149 1.11 -15.50 15.55
C GLU A 149 1.94 -15.55 14.25
N ASN A 150 1.26 -15.74 13.12
CA ASN A 150 1.88 -15.75 11.79
C ASN A 150 1.53 -14.47 11.02
N THR A 151 2.21 -13.37 11.33
CA THR A 151 2.04 -12.08 10.64
C THR A 151 3.40 -11.60 10.11
N ILE A 152 3.47 -11.19 8.84
CA ILE A 152 4.65 -10.60 8.22
C ILE A 152 4.65 -9.10 8.53
N THR A 153 5.45 -8.65 9.50
CA THR A 153 5.64 -7.23 9.85
C THR A 153 7.10 -6.82 9.64
N GLY A 154 7.34 -5.53 9.45
CA GLY A 154 8.69 -4.99 9.27
C GLY A 154 8.69 -3.71 8.43
N GLU A 155 9.89 -3.34 7.98
CA GLU A 155 10.05 -2.24 7.02
C GLU A 155 9.26 -2.53 5.73
N PRO A 156 8.50 -1.55 5.19
CA PRO A 156 7.77 -1.74 3.95
C PRO A 156 8.66 -2.19 2.79
N GLU A 157 8.29 -3.30 2.14
CA GLU A 157 9.05 -3.90 1.05
C GLU A 157 8.53 -3.50 -0.34
N ILE A 158 7.24 -3.16 -0.43
CA ILE A 158 6.57 -2.86 -1.70
C ILE A 158 5.48 -1.81 -1.53
N ALA A 159 5.40 -0.88 -2.49
CA ALA A 159 4.28 0.01 -2.67
C ALA A 159 3.65 -0.19 -4.05
N VAL A 160 2.33 -0.37 -4.09
CA VAL A 160 1.56 -0.62 -5.31
C VAL A 160 0.53 0.48 -5.49
N THR A 161 0.43 1.00 -6.72
CA THR A 161 -0.62 1.95 -7.10
C THR A 161 -1.33 1.43 -8.34
N VAL A 162 -2.65 1.34 -8.27
CA VAL A 162 -3.52 0.84 -9.33
C VAL A 162 -4.45 1.98 -9.76
N LEU A 163 -4.48 2.21 -11.07
CA LEU A 163 -5.46 3.05 -11.75
C LEU A 163 -6.18 2.17 -12.77
N VAL A 164 -7.50 2.14 -12.71
CA VAL A 164 -8.35 1.57 -13.77
C VAL A 164 -9.20 2.69 -14.35
N GLU A 165 -8.88 3.10 -15.57
CA GLU A 165 -9.64 4.12 -16.28
C GLU A 165 -11.08 3.65 -16.50
N LYS A 166 -12.01 4.56 -16.23
CA LYS A 166 -13.46 4.33 -16.25
C LYS A 166 -13.90 3.09 -15.45
N GLY A 167 -13.08 2.64 -14.51
CA GLY A 167 -13.28 1.42 -13.73
C GLY A 167 -14.29 1.56 -12.59
N GLY A 168 -14.77 2.77 -12.28
CA GLY A 168 -15.70 3.00 -11.19
C GLY A 168 -14.99 3.12 -9.83
N GLU A 169 -15.44 2.35 -8.85
CA GLU A 169 -15.04 2.49 -7.45
C GLU A 169 -13.69 1.81 -7.15
N GLY A 170 -12.79 2.52 -6.47
CA GLY A 170 -11.45 2.03 -6.11
C GLY A 170 -11.45 0.75 -5.25
N SER A 171 -12.39 0.63 -4.32
CA SER A 171 -12.50 -0.51 -3.39
C SER A 171 -12.94 -1.81 -4.07
N SER A 172 -13.74 -1.73 -5.14
CA SER A 172 -14.33 -2.89 -5.81
C SER A 172 -13.56 -3.30 -7.06
N VAL A 173 -12.83 -2.37 -7.70
CA VAL A 173 -12.12 -2.64 -8.96
C VAL A 173 -10.60 -2.59 -8.82
N ALA A 174 -10.04 -1.52 -8.26
CA ALA A 174 -8.59 -1.35 -8.17
C ALA A 174 -7.97 -2.15 -7.00
N ALA A 175 -8.66 -2.24 -5.86
CA ALA A 175 -8.20 -2.98 -4.69
C ALA A 175 -7.98 -4.49 -4.94
N PRO A 176 -8.86 -5.24 -5.62
CA PRO A 176 -8.59 -6.65 -5.95
C PRO A 176 -7.33 -6.87 -6.79
N VAL A 177 -7.00 -5.92 -7.68
CA VAL A 177 -5.76 -5.97 -8.48
C VAL A 177 -4.55 -5.81 -7.57
N ALA A 178 -4.58 -4.82 -6.67
CA ALA A 178 -3.50 -4.60 -5.71
C ALA A 178 -3.31 -5.82 -4.78
N LYS A 179 -4.40 -6.42 -4.30
CA LYS A 179 -4.37 -7.65 -3.49
C LYS A 179 -3.64 -8.79 -4.20
N LYS A 180 -3.97 -9.05 -5.47
CA LYS A 180 -3.30 -10.12 -6.26
C LYS A 180 -1.81 -9.88 -6.42
N ILE A 181 -1.39 -8.62 -6.59
CA ILE A 181 0.03 -8.25 -6.67
C ILE A 181 0.73 -8.53 -5.34
N LEU A 182 0.13 -8.13 -4.21
CA LEU A 182 0.70 -8.40 -2.89
C LEU A 182 0.73 -9.90 -2.57
N GLU A 183 -0.33 -10.65 -2.88
CA GLU A 183 -0.34 -12.11 -2.74
C GLU A 183 0.80 -12.77 -3.53
N ALA A 184 1.04 -12.33 -4.77
CA ALA A 184 2.15 -12.83 -5.58
C ALA A 184 3.51 -12.44 -4.97
N TRP A 185 3.65 -11.19 -4.51
CA TRP A 185 4.88 -10.69 -3.88
C TRP A 185 5.22 -11.50 -2.63
N PHE A 186 4.30 -11.65 -1.69
CA PHE A 186 4.55 -12.32 -0.40
C PHE A 186 4.44 -13.85 -0.45
N LYS A 187 4.16 -14.46 -1.61
CA LYS A 187 4.31 -15.92 -1.80
C LYS A 187 5.74 -16.33 -2.16
N ARG A 188 6.57 -15.39 -2.61
CA ARG A 188 7.99 -15.64 -2.91
C ARG A 188 8.78 -16.02 -1.64
#